data_AF-A0A5U9QXR4-F1
#
_entry.id   AF-A0A5U9QXR4-F1
#
_cell.length_a   1.000
_cell.length_b   1.000
_cell.length_c   1.000
_cell.angle_alpha   90.00
_cell.angle_beta   90.00
_cell.angle_gamma   90.00
#
_symmetry.space_group_name_H-M   'P 1'
#
loop_
_entity.id
_entity.type
_entity.pdbx_description
1 polymer ?
#
loop_
_entity_poly.entity_id
_entity_poly.type
_entity_poly.pdbx_seq_one_letter_code
_entity_poly.pdbx_strand_id
1 'polypeptide(L)'
;MKLISNDLRDGDKLPHRHVFNGMGYDGDNISPHLAWDDVPMGTKSFVVTCYDPDAPTGSGWWHWVVVNLPADTRVLTQGFGSGLVAVPDGVIQTRTDFGKAGYGGAAPP
;
A
#
# COMPACT_ATOMS: atom_id res chain seq x y z
N MET A 1 4.59 -15.47 -10.27
CA MET A 1 4.61 -14.17 -9.58
C MET A 1 4.55 -14.36 -8.08
N LYS A 2 5.43 -13.68 -7.35
CA LYS A 2 5.52 -13.71 -5.89
C LYS A 2 5.62 -12.29 -5.35
N LEU A 3 5.13 -12.06 -4.14
CA LEU A 3 5.22 -10.80 -3.40
C LEU A 3 5.93 -11.07 -2.07
N ILE A 4 6.87 -10.20 -1.71
CA ILE A 4 7.59 -10.22 -0.43
C ILE A 4 7.66 -8.82 0.15
N SER A 5 7.91 -8.75 1.45
CA SER A 5 8.15 -7.49 2.16
C SER A 5 9.28 -7.68 3.18
N ASN A 6 10.07 -6.63 3.40
CA ASN A 6 10.99 -6.58 4.53
C ASN A 6 10.28 -6.21 5.84
N ASP A 7 9.04 -5.71 5.73
CA ASP A 7 8.29 -5.17 6.86
C ASP A 7 7.10 -6.07 7.22
N LEU A 8 6.47 -6.69 6.23
CA LEU A 8 5.29 -7.53 6.40
C LEU A 8 5.61 -9.01 6.31
N ARG A 9 4.89 -9.79 7.10
CA ARG A 9 4.83 -11.25 6.98
C ARG A 9 3.39 -11.70 6.90
N ASP A 10 3.11 -12.56 5.92
CA ASP A 10 1.75 -13.04 5.67
C ASP A 10 1.20 -13.79 6.89
N GLY A 11 -0.02 -13.45 7.30
CA GLY A 11 -0.70 -13.97 8.49
C GLY A 11 -0.27 -13.35 9.84
N ASP A 12 0.81 -12.57 9.88
CA ASP A 12 1.29 -11.95 11.12
C ASP A 12 0.57 -10.62 11.43
N LYS A 13 0.77 -10.12 12.66
CA LYS A 13 0.30 -8.78 13.03
C LYS A 13 1.03 -7.69 12.24
N LEU A 14 0.27 -6.67 11.84
CA LEU A 14 0.82 -5.48 11.19
C LEU A 14 1.79 -4.74 12.14
N PRO A 15 3.05 -4.50 11.76
CA PRO A 15 3.96 -3.67 12.55
C PRO A 15 3.40 -2.26 12.78
N HIS A 16 3.67 -1.70 13.96
CA HIS A 16 3.20 -0.35 14.36
C HIS A 16 3.60 0.76 13.38
N ARG A 17 4.71 0.54 12.65
CA ARG A 17 5.21 1.40 11.57
C ARG A 17 4.15 1.68 10.48
N HIS A 18 3.21 0.76 10.27
CA HIS A 18 2.20 0.84 9.23
C HIS A 18 0.79 1.10 9.80
N VAL A 19 0.65 1.22 11.11
CA VAL A 19 -0.62 1.61 11.75
C VAL A 19 -0.88 3.09 11.49
N PHE A 20 -2.16 3.49 11.42
CA PHE A 20 -2.54 4.88 11.21
C PHE A 20 -2.11 5.77 12.39
N ASN A 21 -1.96 7.07 12.16
CA ASN A 21 -1.50 8.05 13.14
C ASN A 21 -2.60 9.03 13.59
N GLY A 22 -3.85 8.56 13.58
CA GLY A 22 -5.04 9.30 13.97
C GLY A 22 -6.14 8.34 14.40
N MET A 23 -7.36 8.85 14.62
CA MET A 23 -8.51 8.03 15.07
C MET A 23 -8.26 7.24 16.37
N GLY A 24 -7.45 7.79 17.29
CA GLY A 24 -7.09 7.12 18.55
C GLY A 24 -5.85 6.22 18.47
N TYR A 25 -5.22 6.12 17.30
CA TYR A 25 -3.97 5.40 17.09
C TYR A 25 -2.77 6.36 16.96
N ASP A 26 -1.58 5.83 17.26
CA ASP A 26 -0.30 6.54 17.26
C ASP A 26 0.76 5.82 16.42
N GLY A 27 0.33 5.07 15.39
CA GLY A 27 1.24 4.46 14.43
C GLY A 27 2.03 5.49 13.63
N ASP A 28 3.00 5.05 12.84
CA ASP A 28 3.81 5.99 12.04
C ASP A 28 3.13 6.35 10.70
N ASN A 29 2.08 5.62 10.31
CA ASN A 29 1.36 5.78 9.04
C ASN A 29 2.26 5.72 7.79
N ILE A 30 3.25 4.82 7.81
CA ILE A 30 4.21 4.65 6.72
C ILE A 30 3.84 3.41 5.89
N SER A 31 3.75 3.54 4.56
CA SER A 31 3.47 2.40 3.69
C SER A 31 4.59 1.36 3.76
N PRO A 32 4.29 0.06 3.75
CA PRO A 32 5.31 -0.99 3.84
C PRO A 32 6.16 -1.07 2.56
N HIS A 33 7.38 -1.59 2.71
CA HIS A 33 8.15 -2.10 1.58
C HIS A 33 7.38 -3.23 0.90
N LEU A 34 7.37 -3.24 -0.43
CA LEU A 34 6.82 -4.33 -1.23
C LEU A 34 7.78 -4.62 -2.38
N ALA A 35 8.13 -5.88 -2.58
CA ALA A 35 8.89 -6.30 -3.76
C ALA A 35 8.26 -7.55 -4.37
N TRP A 36 8.28 -7.64 -5.69
CA TRP A 36 7.71 -8.77 -6.41
C TRP A 36 8.62 -9.23 -7.53
N ASP A 37 8.46 -10.49 -7.88
CA ASP A 37 9.25 -11.14 -8.93
C ASP A 37 8.39 -12.17 -9.67
N ASP A 38 8.98 -12.79 -10.71
CA ASP A 38 8.39 -13.89 -11.48
C ASP A 38 7.10 -13.44 -12.20
N VAL A 39 7.17 -12.25 -12.80
CA VAL A 39 6.04 -11.57 -13.44
C VAL A 39 5.70 -12.19 -14.80
N PRO A 40 4.41 -12.28 -15.19
CA PRO A 40 4.03 -12.87 -16.47
C PRO A 40 4.65 -12.17 -17.68
N MET A 41 4.91 -12.94 -18.74
CA MET A 41 5.32 -12.37 -20.02
C MET A 41 4.23 -11.45 -20.56
N GLY A 42 4.62 -10.28 -21.07
CA GLY A 42 3.69 -9.29 -21.62
C GLY A 42 3.05 -8.37 -20.58
N THR A 43 3.46 -8.41 -19.31
CA THR A 43 3.08 -7.39 -18.32
C THR A 43 3.47 -5.99 -18.82
N LYS A 44 2.52 -5.06 -18.80
CA LYS A 44 2.71 -3.67 -19.28
C LYS A 44 2.76 -2.65 -18.14
N SER A 45 2.16 -2.97 -17.01
CA SER A 45 2.16 -2.15 -15.81
C SER A 45 1.69 -2.95 -14.60
N PHE A 46 1.84 -2.39 -13.41
CA PHE A 46 1.30 -2.93 -12.18
C PHE A 46 0.33 -1.97 -11.51
N VAL A 47 -0.52 -2.56 -10.66
CA VAL A 47 -1.35 -1.88 -9.68
C VAL A 47 -1.02 -2.48 -8.32
N VAL A 48 -0.91 -1.64 -7.29
CA VAL A 48 -0.76 -2.06 -5.90
C VAL A 48 -1.94 -1.51 -5.12
N THR A 49 -2.59 -2.36 -4.32
CA THR A 49 -3.67 -1.97 -3.42
C THR A 49 -3.46 -2.51 -2.02
N CYS A 50 -4.02 -1.80 -1.04
CA CYS A 50 -4.22 -2.27 0.33
C CYS A 50 -5.71 -2.10 0.65
N TYR A 51 -6.35 -3.20 1.03
CA TYR A 51 -7.79 -3.26 1.25
C TYR A 51 -8.09 -4.08 2.50
N ASP A 52 -8.95 -3.54 3.35
CA ASP A 52 -9.49 -4.21 4.52
C ASP A 52 -10.92 -4.71 4.19
N PRO A 53 -11.14 -6.02 4.02
CA PRO A 53 -12.47 -6.57 3.78
C PRO A 53 -13.35 -6.58 5.05
N ASP A 54 -12.76 -6.45 6.24
CA ASP A 54 -13.44 -6.62 7.52
C ASP A 54 -13.96 -5.30 8.08
N ALA A 55 -13.59 -4.17 7.47
CA ALA A 55 -14.12 -2.86 7.84
C ALA A 55 -15.66 -2.84 7.74
N PRO A 56 -16.38 -2.43 8.81
CA PRO A 56 -17.83 -2.57 8.91
C PRO A 56 -18.60 -1.45 8.18
N THR A 57 -18.29 -1.24 6.91
CA THR A 57 -18.87 -0.19 6.04
C THR A 57 -19.88 -0.73 5.03
N GLY A 58 -19.96 -2.06 4.89
CA GLY A 58 -20.68 -2.74 3.80
C GLY A 58 -19.86 -2.88 2.50
N SER A 59 -18.68 -2.25 2.41
CA SER A 59 -17.83 -2.27 1.21
C SER A 59 -16.33 -2.40 1.52
N GLY A 60 -15.97 -2.82 2.74
CA GLY A 60 -14.60 -2.82 3.23
C GLY A 60 -13.98 -1.41 3.28
N TRP A 61 -12.66 -1.33 3.18
CA TRP A 61 -11.92 -0.07 3.21
C TRP A 61 -10.67 -0.11 2.32
N TRP A 62 -10.59 0.79 1.34
CA TRP A 62 -9.39 1.00 0.54
C TRP A 62 -8.40 1.89 1.31
N HIS A 63 -7.31 1.29 1.77
CA HIS A 63 -6.22 1.95 2.50
C HIS A 63 -5.18 2.59 1.58
N TRP A 64 -4.98 2.01 0.39
CA TRP A 64 -4.00 2.51 -0.59
C TRP A 64 -4.28 1.97 -1.98
N VAL A 65 -4.08 2.80 -3.01
CA VAL A 65 -4.18 2.41 -4.42
C VAL A 65 -3.13 3.16 -5.24
N VAL A 66 -2.27 2.42 -5.93
CA VAL A 66 -1.25 2.94 -6.85
C VAL A 66 -1.43 2.29 -8.21
N VAL A 67 -1.50 3.08 -9.27
CA VAL A 67 -1.69 2.61 -10.65
C VAL A 67 -0.58 3.11 -11.56
N ASN A 68 -0.50 2.53 -12.76
CA ASN A 68 0.47 2.87 -13.81
C ASN A 68 1.94 2.69 -13.41
N LEU A 69 2.22 1.78 -12.47
CA LEU A 69 3.60 1.38 -12.18
C LEU A 69 4.20 0.75 -13.45
N PRO A 70 5.36 1.21 -13.94
CA PRO A 70 6.01 0.67 -15.14
C PRO A 70 6.22 -0.85 -15.08
N ALA A 71 6.21 -1.51 -16.25
CA ALA A 71 6.36 -2.98 -16.38
C ALA A 71 7.64 -3.57 -15.77
N ASP A 72 8.69 -2.77 -15.62
CA ASP A 72 9.96 -3.11 -15.01
C ASP A 72 10.03 -2.82 -13.50
N THR A 73 8.97 -2.24 -12.92
CA THR A 73 8.88 -2.04 -11.46
C THR A 73 8.92 -3.39 -10.75
N ARG A 74 9.82 -3.53 -9.78
CA ARG A 74 9.93 -4.73 -8.91
C ARG A 74 9.89 -4.40 -7.43
N VAL A 75 9.90 -3.13 -7.07
CA VAL A 75 9.95 -2.69 -5.67
C VAL A 75 9.20 -1.36 -5.49
N LEU A 76 8.46 -1.27 -4.39
CA LEU A 76 8.08 -0.03 -3.73
C LEU A 76 8.80 -0.01 -2.40
N THR A 77 9.68 0.96 -2.21
CA THR A 77 10.38 1.13 -0.94
C THR A 77 9.41 1.55 0.16
N GLN A 78 9.75 1.27 1.42
CA GLN A 78 8.98 1.74 2.57
C GLN A 78 8.74 3.25 2.45
N GLY A 79 7.49 3.69 2.70
CA GLY A 79 7.08 5.09 2.61
C GLY A 79 6.81 5.62 1.21
N PHE A 80 6.80 4.78 0.16
CA PHE A 80 6.38 5.20 -1.19
C PHE A 80 4.96 5.82 -1.19
N GLY A 81 4.05 5.26 -0.41
CA GLY A 81 2.69 5.78 -0.23
C GLY A 81 2.58 6.95 0.76
N SER A 82 3.69 7.36 1.38
CA SER A 82 3.70 8.28 2.52
C SER A 82 4.52 9.56 2.26
N GLY A 83 4.85 9.85 0.99
CA GLY A 83 5.59 11.06 0.61
C GLY A 83 7.09 11.04 0.94
N LEU A 84 7.65 9.89 1.31
CA LEU A 84 9.08 9.74 1.60
C LEU A 84 9.92 9.43 0.35
N VAL A 85 9.25 9.06 -0.74
CA VAL A 85 9.86 8.67 -2.01
C VAL A 85 9.19 9.48 -3.11
N ALA A 86 9.98 9.99 -4.05
CA ALA A 86 9.44 10.65 -5.23
C ALA A 86 8.64 9.64 -6.06
N VAL A 87 7.41 10.01 -6.42
CA VAL A 87 6.57 9.19 -7.30
C VAL A 87 7.08 9.39 -8.74
N PRO A 88 7.48 8.32 -9.46
CA PRO A 88 7.95 8.44 -10.84
C PRO A 88 6.87 8.99 -11.77
N ASP A 89 7.28 9.63 -12.86
CA ASP A 89 6.37 10.15 -13.87
C ASP A 89 5.41 9.07 -14.40
N GLY A 90 4.14 9.42 -14.53
CA GLY A 90 3.09 8.51 -14.99
C GLY A 90 2.50 7.60 -13.92
N VAL A 91 3.17 7.41 -12.77
CA VAL A 91 2.63 6.67 -11.63
C VAL A 91 1.63 7.56 -10.88
N ILE A 92 0.47 7.00 -10.53
CA ILE A 92 -0.60 7.74 -9.88
C ILE A 92 -1.01 7.03 -8.59
N GLN A 93 -1.01 7.75 -7.47
CA GLN A 93 -1.70 7.33 -6.26
C GLN A 93 -3.13 7.88 -6.31
N THR A 94 -4.14 7.02 -6.35
CA THR A 94 -5.52 7.46 -6.51
C THR A 94 -6.18 7.72 -5.15
N ARG A 95 -7.40 8.28 -5.19
CA ARG A 95 -8.21 8.50 -3.99
C ARG A 95 -8.51 7.16 -3.28
N THR A 96 -8.44 7.20 -1.95
CA THR A 96 -8.79 6.12 -1.02
C THR A 96 -10.09 6.46 -0.26
N ASP A 97 -10.57 5.55 0.59
CA ASP A 97 -11.76 5.80 1.41
C ASP A 97 -11.51 6.82 2.54
N PHE A 98 -10.23 7.14 2.83
CA PHE A 98 -9.86 8.32 3.62
C PHE A 98 -10.13 9.66 2.90
N GLY A 99 -10.59 9.64 1.65
CA GLY A 99 -10.91 10.83 0.86
C GLY A 99 -9.70 11.53 0.23
N LYS A 100 -8.50 10.96 0.34
CA LYS A 100 -7.24 11.51 -0.19
C LYS A 100 -6.41 10.45 -0.91
N ALA A 101 -5.45 10.89 -1.72
CA ALA A 101 -4.43 10.02 -2.29
C ALA A 101 -3.34 9.70 -1.26
N GLY A 102 -2.65 8.56 -1.45
CA GLY A 102 -1.62 8.08 -0.52
C GLY A 102 -2.07 6.91 0.34
N TYR A 103 -1.14 6.36 1.10
CA TYR A 103 -1.38 5.30 2.08
C TYR A 103 -2.01 5.88 3.35
N GLY A 104 -3.04 5.21 3.86
CA GLY A 104 -3.54 5.35 5.22
C GLY A 104 -3.49 4.00 5.93
N GLY A 105 -2.81 3.92 7.07
CA GLY A 105 -2.64 2.72 7.87
C GLY A 105 -3.94 2.16 8.47
N ALA A 106 -3.82 1.02 9.14
CA ALA A 106 -4.94 0.38 9.83
C ALA A 106 -5.36 1.20 11.06
N ALA A 107 -6.68 1.33 11.28
CA ALA A 107 -7.29 1.95 12.46
C ALA A 107 -8.68 1.34 12.74
N PRO A 108 -8.75 0.04 13.09
CA PRO A 108 -10.02 -0.62 13.36
C PRO A 108 -10.71 -0.09 14.65
N PRO A 109 -12.01 -0.37 14.88
CA PRO A 109 -12.71 -0.05 16.13
C PRO A 109 -12.11 -0.66 17.39
#